data_AF-A0A177B240-F1
#
_entry.id   AF-A0A177B240-F1
#
_cell.length_a   1.000
_cell.length_b   1.000
_cell.length_c   1.000
_cell.angle_alpha   90.00
_cell.angle_beta   90.00
_cell.angle_gamma   90.00
#
_symmetry.space_group_name_H-M   'P 1'
#
loop_
_entity.id
_entity.type
_entity.pdbx_description
1 polymer ?
#
loop_
_entity_poly.entity_id
_entity_poly.type
_entity_poly.pdbx_seq_one_letter_code
_entity_poly.pdbx_strand_id
1 'polypeptide(L)'
;MAKWGEGDDRWIVEERPDAKNCNNWHCQTLSKRFNACEPIIFFGFRCYDNPHSFIIKVKLLTTRPIHGLVCQTEKDATNWSRDVMKGLFKDFDVKENNYYIKIEEIDSMDGDATACNRKGNILVFFDWKLSFKFFAVNDNSEYNGTITIPNFDDLEMDGLDIQVSSKTEDKNWYDLKNYIRSKLFIKIKDQLNVYTKKLKEEFTDGMILPSHNTLKKEPKTTKPTYKNPDKLKHVNNTSESQKTDSLLDSVTFLCSGSDLFRVLTRQQEMQIFSRSVAKSDPVENGLFQLYNAMVTGKFLKLTENAFIEMEWRLSDWPENVVSNVKITLKDEGNGTKLHINQTGIPSKYYEQTKCGWRTFYWEALSSVFGFTILR
;
A
#
# COMPACT_ATOMS: atom_id res chain seq x y z
N MET A 1 4.40 37.47 -6.05
CA MET A 1 2.94 37.35 -6.29
C MET A 1 2.63 38.18 -7.53
N ALA A 2 2.04 37.57 -8.56
CA ALA A 2 1.68 38.28 -9.79
C ALA A 2 0.54 39.29 -9.52
N LYS A 3 0.53 40.41 -10.24
CA LYS A 3 -0.50 41.46 -10.09
C LYS A 3 -1.82 40.98 -10.72
N TRP A 4 -2.93 41.40 -10.13
CA TRP A 4 -4.26 41.07 -10.62
C TRP A 4 -4.50 41.63 -12.03
N GLY A 5 -4.84 40.77 -12.99
CA GLY A 5 -5.16 41.15 -14.37
C GLY A 5 -3.99 41.09 -15.37
N GLU A 6 -2.76 40.85 -14.90
CA GLU A 6 -1.60 40.58 -15.74
C GLU A 6 -1.24 39.09 -15.58
N GLY A 7 -1.52 38.28 -16.62
CA GLY A 7 -1.10 36.89 -16.62
C GLY A 7 0.44 36.80 -16.60
N ASP A 8 0.98 35.88 -15.82
CA ASP A 8 2.41 35.65 -15.71
C ASP A 8 2.85 34.79 -16.91
N ASP A 9 3.80 35.28 -17.73
CA ASP A 9 4.28 34.65 -18.98
C ASP A 9 4.77 33.21 -18.79
N ARG A 10 5.05 32.78 -17.56
CA ARG A 10 5.37 31.38 -17.23
C ARG A 10 4.19 30.40 -17.39
N TRP A 11 2.97 30.92 -17.47
CA TRP A 11 1.72 30.15 -17.46
C TRP A 11 0.85 30.41 -18.70
N ILE A 12 1.26 31.31 -19.57
CA ILE A 12 0.58 31.61 -20.84
C ILE A 12 1.24 30.75 -21.92
N VAL A 13 0.46 29.83 -22.50
CA VAL A 13 0.90 29.05 -23.67
C VAL A 13 0.65 29.91 -24.90
N GLU A 14 1.70 30.53 -25.43
CA GLU A 14 1.63 31.20 -26.73
C GLU A 14 1.48 30.16 -27.85
N GLU A 15 0.62 30.45 -28.83
CA GLU A 15 0.47 29.65 -30.05
C GLU A 15 1.82 29.62 -30.80
N ARG A 16 2.49 28.47 -30.77
CA ARG A 16 3.69 28.28 -31.58
C ARG A 16 3.33 27.83 -33.00
N PRO A 17 3.92 28.43 -34.04
CA PRO A 17 3.62 28.15 -35.45
C PRO A 17 4.03 26.74 -35.92
N ASP A 18 4.70 25.96 -35.08
CA ASP A 18 5.21 24.62 -35.38
C ASP A 18 4.34 23.46 -34.86
N ALA A 19 3.20 23.73 -34.22
CA ALA A 19 2.13 22.77 -33.89
C ALA A 19 2.57 21.41 -33.30
N LYS A 20 3.74 21.33 -32.64
CA LYS A 20 4.17 20.15 -31.88
C LYS A 20 3.98 20.41 -30.40
N ASN A 21 2.80 20.01 -29.91
CA ASN A 21 2.55 19.89 -28.48
C ASN A 21 3.24 18.62 -27.94
N CYS A 22 3.76 18.68 -26.71
CA CYS A 22 4.44 17.56 -26.07
C CYS A 22 3.54 16.30 -26.09
N ASN A 23 4.12 15.17 -26.52
CA ASN A 23 3.51 13.83 -26.54
C ASN A 23 2.44 13.49 -27.60
N ASN A 24 2.41 14.14 -28.77
CA ASN A 24 1.74 13.59 -29.97
C ASN A 24 0.19 13.61 -29.96
N TRP A 25 -0.46 14.61 -29.35
CA TRP A 25 -1.94 14.70 -29.29
C TRP A 25 -2.44 15.80 -30.24
N HIS A 26 -3.45 15.49 -31.05
CA HIS A 26 -4.14 16.44 -31.95
C HIS A 26 -5.53 16.76 -31.39
N CYS A 27 -5.85 18.05 -31.28
CA CYS A 27 -7.19 18.54 -30.91
C CYS A 27 -7.73 19.40 -32.07
N GLN A 28 -8.98 19.18 -32.47
CA GLN A 28 -9.66 20.04 -33.42
C GLN A 28 -11.04 20.44 -32.88
N THR A 29 -11.35 21.72 -32.92
CA THR A 29 -12.58 22.31 -32.40
C THR A 29 -13.67 22.26 -33.47
N LEU A 30 -14.80 21.60 -33.21
CA LEU A 30 -15.98 21.65 -34.07
C LEU A 30 -17.10 22.42 -33.37
N SER A 31 -17.34 23.67 -33.78
CA SER A 31 -18.50 24.45 -33.36
C SER A 31 -19.70 24.15 -34.25
N LYS A 32 -20.81 23.65 -33.69
CA LYS A 32 -22.14 23.81 -34.30
C LYS A 32 -23.10 24.36 -33.27
N ARG A 33 -23.68 25.53 -33.57
CA ARG A 33 -24.77 26.16 -32.82
C ARG A 33 -26.09 25.46 -33.17
N PHE A 34 -26.88 25.11 -32.16
CA PHE A 34 -28.33 24.94 -32.31
C PHE A 34 -29.04 25.93 -31.39
N ASN A 35 -30.03 26.62 -31.96
CA ASN A 35 -30.83 27.63 -31.30
C ASN A 35 -32.00 27.02 -30.50
N ALA A 36 -32.20 27.65 -29.34
CA ALA A 36 -33.47 27.92 -28.66
C ALA A 36 -34.24 26.79 -27.97
N CYS A 37 -34.50 27.09 -26.69
CA CYS A 37 -35.53 26.58 -25.78
C CYS A 37 -35.22 25.25 -25.08
N GLU A 38 -34.65 25.41 -23.88
CA GLU A 38 -34.25 24.43 -22.86
C GLU A 38 -33.19 23.40 -23.31
N PRO A 39 -32.02 23.36 -22.66
CA PRO A 39 -31.12 22.28 -22.95
C PRO A 39 -30.70 21.56 -21.66
N ILE A 40 -31.40 20.47 -21.37
CA ILE A 40 -30.71 19.28 -20.87
C ILE A 40 -29.75 18.87 -22.00
N ILE A 41 -28.50 19.33 -21.93
CA ILE A 41 -27.48 18.90 -22.89
C ILE A 41 -26.96 17.54 -22.43
N PHE A 42 -27.50 16.48 -23.01
CA PHE A 42 -26.82 15.20 -23.03
C PHE A 42 -25.62 15.30 -23.97
N PHE A 43 -24.41 15.43 -23.43
CA PHE A 43 -23.20 15.10 -24.18
C PHE A 43 -23.06 13.57 -24.23
N GLY A 44 -23.71 12.96 -25.20
CA GLY A 44 -23.46 11.57 -25.58
C GLY A 44 -22.19 11.50 -26.42
N PHE A 45 -21.09 11.00 -25.85
CA PHE A 45 -19.92 10.59 -26.63
C PHE A 45 -20.24 9.24 -27.28
N ARG A 46 -20.23 9.19 -28.61
CA ARG A 46 -20.29 7.93 -29.37
C ARG A 46 -19.14 7.90 -30.35
N CYS A 47 -18.11 7.10 -30.06
CA CYS A 47 -17.13 6.72 -31.07
C CYS A 47 -17.76 5.63 -31.95
N TYR A 48 -17.68 5.82 -33.26
CA TYR A 48 -17.76 4.71 -34.21
C TYR A 48 -16.31 4.39 -34.61
N ASP A 49 -16.02 3.09 -34.64
CA ASP A 49 -14.79 2.38 -34.99
C ASP A 49 -13.76 2.11 -33.86
N ASN A 50 -13.83 0.84 -33.38
CA ASN A 50 -12.99 0.05 -32.46
C ASN A 50 -13.23 0.14 -30.91
N PRO A 51 -13.13 -0.99 -30.16
CA PRO A 51 -14.11 -1.39 -29.16
C PRO A 51 -13.59 -1.33 -27.71
N HIS A 52 -12.99 -0.21 -27.30
CA HIS A 52 -12.72 0.07 -25.89
C HIS A 52 -13.26 1.46 -25.53
N SER A 53 -14.54 1.51 -25.18
CA SER A 53 -15.23 2.74 -24.78
C SER A 53 -14.98 3.06 -23.31
N PHE A 54 -14.33 4.19 -23.02
CA PHE A 54 -14.36 4.85 -21.73
C PHE A 54 -15.55 5.83 -21.68
N ILE A 55 -16.32 5.80 -20.58
CA ILE A 55 -17.38 6.78 -20.29
C ILE A 55 -16.89 7.67 -19.16
N ILE A 56 -16.56 8.93 -19.45
CA ILE A 56 -16.32 9.94 -18.42
C ILE A 56 -17.70 10.53 -18.04
N LYS A 57 -18.23 10.17 -16.87
CA LYS A 57 -19.42 10.83 -16.29
C LYS A 57 -18.98 12.07 -15.50
N VAL A 58 -19.05 13.25 -16.11
CA VAL A 58 -18.94 14.52 -15.38
C VAL A 58 -20.32 14.99 -14.97
N LYS A 59 -20.63 14.95 -13.68
CA LYS A 59 -21.84 15.57 -13.10
C LYS A 59 -21.48 16.99 -12.64
N LEU A 60 -21.75 17.98 -13.49
CA LEU A 60 -21.69 19.39 -13.08
C LEU A 60 -23.05 19.81 -12.52
N LEU A 61 -23.09 20.10 -11.22
CA LEU A 61 -24.18 20.85 -10.60
C LEU A 61 -23.62 22.17 -10.04
N THR A 62 -24.12 23.23 -10.67
CA THR A 62 -24.35 24.60 -10.18
C THR A 62 -23.18 25.56 -9.91
N THR A 63 -23.39 26.73 -10.52
CA THR A 63 -22.74 28.05 -10.45
C THR A 63 -22.33 28.55 -9.06
N ARG A 64 -21.09 28.29 -8.64
CA ARG A 64 -20.22 29.15 -7.80
C ARG A 64 -18.75 28.84 -8.13
N PRO A 65 -17.81 29.81 -8.06
CA PRO A 65 -16.42 29.57 -8.44
C PRO A 65 -15.72 28.77 -7.33
N ILE A 66 -15.58 27.46 -7.52
CA ILE A 66 -14.79 26.61 -6.64
C ILE A 66 -13.32 26.82 -7.04
N HIS A 67 -12.54 27.47 -6.18
CA HIS A 67 -11.08 27.45 -6.27
C HIS A 67 -10.59 26.00 -6.15
N GLY A 68 -9.82 25.53 -7.14
CA GLY A 68 -9.07 24.28 -7.06
C GLY A 68 -9.76 23.08 -7.69
N LEU A 69 -9.94 23.10 -9.01
CA LEU A 69 -10.05 21.86 -9.79
C LEU A 69 -8.67 21.20 -9.84
N VAL A 70 -8.40 20.32 -8.87
CA VAL A 70 -7.26 19.41 -8.94
C VAL A 70 -7.64 18.31 -9.93
N CYS A 71 -7.07 18.34 -11.13
CA CYS A 71 -7.17 17.25 -12.09
C CYS A 71 -6.52 16.00 -11.47
N GLN A 72 -7.32 15.07 -10.98
CA GLN A 72 -6.83 13.75 -10.59
C GLN A 72 -6.54 13.00 -11.89
N THR A 73 -5.28 12.69 -12.15
CA THR A 73 -4.91 11.80 -13.26
C THR A 73 -5.04 10.37 -12.75
N GLU A 74 -6.03 9.67 -13.28
CA GLU A 74 -6.21 8.23 -13.12
C GLU A 74 -5.72 7.55 -14.40
N LYS A 75 -4.90 6.51 -14.28
CA LYS A 75 -4.63 5.61 -15.40
C LYS A 75 -5.05 4.21 -15.05
N ASP A 76 -5.68 3.58 -16.03
CA ASP A 76 -6.02 2.18 -16.01
C ASP A 76 -4.74 1.34 -16.25
N ALA A 77 -4.40 0.52 -15.27
CA ALA A 77 -3.29 -0.42 -15.30
C ALA A 77 -3.73 -1.83 -15.68
N THR A 78 -5.03 -2.08 -15.87
CA THR A 78 -5.61 -3.42 -15.96
C THR A 78 -4.93 -4.25 -17.07
N ASN A 79 -4.80 -3.70 -18.28
CA ASN A 79 -4.17 -4.42 -19.40
C ASN A 79 -2.68 -4.73 -19.13
N TRP A 80 -1.94 -3.75 -18.64
CA TRP A 80 -0.53 -3.90 -18.28
C TRP A 80 -0.34 -4.97 -17.20
N SER A 81 -1.19 -4.95 -16.17
CA SER A 81 -1.21 -5.93 -15.11
C SER A 81 -1.45 -7.34 -15.64
N ARG A 82 -2.37 -7.50 -16.60
CA ARG A 82 -2.64 -8.81 -17.20
C ARG A 82 -1.41 -9.40 -17.86
N ASP A 83 -0.66 -8.57 -18.60
CA ASP A 83 0.52 -9.01 -19.34
C ASP A 83 1.68 -9.35 -18.41
N VAL A 84 1.90 -8.55 -17.36
CA VAL A 84 2.92 -8.81 -16.35
C VAL A 84 2.63 -10.11 -15.60
N MET A 85 1.38 -10.32 -15.19
CA MET A 85 0.96 -11.55 -14.50
C MET A 85 1.15 -12.79 -15.38
N LYS A 86 0.75 -12.73 -16.65
CA LYS A 86 1.04 -13.80 -17.62
C LYS A 86 2.53 -14.06 -17.76
N GLY A 87 3.36 -13.02 -17.78
CA GLY A 87 4.81 -13.16 -17.86
C GLY A 87 5.44 -13.82 -16.62
N LEU A 88 4.94 -13.53 -15.42
CA LEU A 88 5.46 -14.08 -14.17
C LEU A 88 5.16 -15.57 -13.98
N PHE A 89 4.00 -16.03 -14.44
CA PHE A 89 3.54 -17.40 -14.22
C PHE A 89 3.84 -18.38 -15.37
N LYS A 90 4.32 -17.91 -16.53
CA LYS A 90 4.54 -18.74 -17.74
C LYS A 90 5.58 -19.86 -17.58
N ASP A 91 6.59 -19.64 -16.74
CA ASP A 91 7.70 -20.59 -16.52
C ASP A 91 7.78 -21.04 -15.04
N PHE A 92 6.65 -21.06 -14.34
CA PHE A 92 6.66 -21.39 -12.91
C PHE A 92 6.63 -22.89 -12.68
N ASP A 93 7.80 -23.45 -12.36
CA ASP A 93 7.98 -24.85 -12.01
C ASP A 93 8.62 -25.06 -10.63
N VAL A 94 8.16 -26.09 -9.93
CA VAL A 94 8.69 -26.50 -8.62
C VAL A 94 9.06 -27.97 -8.69
N LYS A 95 10.37 -28.25 -8.63
CA LYS A 95 10.96 -29.60 -8.57
C LYS A 95 11.64 -29.80 -7.24
N GLU A 96 11.10 -30.63 -6.36
CA GLU A 96 11.80 -31.07 -5.15
C GLU A 96 11.41 -32.51 -4.76
N ASN A 97 12.44 -33.33 -4.53
CA ASN A 97 12.47 -34.59 -3.76
C ASN A 97 11.43 -35.70 -4.01
N ASN A 98 10.52 -35.57 -4.99
CA ASN A 98 9.63 -36.57 -5.64
C ASN A 98 8.31 -35.96 -6.17
N TYR A 99 8.09 -34.65 -5.95
CA TYR A 99 6.95 -33.91 -6.50
C TYR A 99 7.41 -32.93 -7.57
N TYR A 100 6.79 -33.03 -8.75
CA TYR A 100 6.93 -32.03 -9.79
C TYR A 100 5.61 -31.29 -9.95
N ILE A 101 5.59 -30.00 -9.64
CA ILE A 101 4.41 -29.16 -9.83
C ILE A 101 4.75 -28.08 -10.85
N LYS A 102 3.93 -28.02 -11.91
CA LYS A 102 4.01 -27.03 -12.96
C LYS A 102 2.69 -26.26 -13.02
N ILE A 103 2.75 -24.94 -13.04
CA ILE A 103 1.60 -24.12 -13.40
C ILE A 103 1.59 -24.04 -14.93
N GLU A 104 0.51 -24.49 -15.57
CA GLU A 104 0.43 -24.47 -17.03
C GLU A 104 0.08 -23.07 -17.52
N GLU A 105 -1.10 -22.59 -17.12
CA GLU A 105 -1.66 -21.33 -17.57
C GLU A 105 -2.61 -20.72 -16.53
N ILE A 106 -2.84 -19.42 -16.67
CA ILE A 106 -3.89 -18.69 -15.95
C ILE A 106 -5.20 -18.89 -16.73
N ASP A 107 -6.19 -19.53 -16.11
CA ASP A 107 -7.47 -19.88 -16.72
C ASP A 107 -8.43 -18.67 -16.75
N SER A 108 -8.55 -17.96 -15.63
CA SER A 108 -9.35 -16.75 -15.53
C SER A 108 -8.64 -15.70 -14.67
N MET A 109 -8.79 -14.44 -15.07
CA MET A 109 -8.24 -13.29 -14.37
C MET A 109 -9.26 -12.16 -14.45
N ASP A 110 -10.08 -12.08 -13.41
CA ASP A 110 -11.16 -11.11 -13.29
C ASP A 110 -10.76 -10.09 -12.24
N GLY A 111 -10.75 -8.81 -12.62
CA GLY A 111 -10.28 -7.75 -11.74
C GLY A 111 -9.87 -6.52 -12.52
N ASP A 112 -9.60 -5.46 -11.77
CA ASP A 112 -9.15 -4.18 -12.27
C ASP A 112 -7.97 -3.65 -11.45
N ALA A 113 -7.15 -2.86 -12.11
CA ALA A 113 -6.03 -2.17 -11.49
C ALA A 113 -6.01 -0.73 -11.98
N THR A 114 -5.99 0.21 -11.04
CA THR A 114 -5.94 1.65 -11.31
C THR A 114 -4.85 2.28 -10.47
N ALA A 115 -4.18 3.29 -11.05
CA ALA A 115 -3.26 4.13 -10.29
C ALA A 115 -3.66 5.59 -10.47
N CYS A 116 -3.78 6.30 -9.35
CA CYS A 116 -4.18 7.69 -9.32
C CYS A 116 -3.13 8.56 -8.62
N ASN A 117 -2.88 9.75 -9.18
CA ASN A 117 -2.03 10.74 -8.55
C ASN A 117 -2.89 11.73 -7.76
N ARG A 118 -2.74 11.72 -6.44
CA ARG A 118 -3.40 12.65 -5.53
C ARG A 118 -2.35 13.53 -4.85
N LYS A 119 -2.23 14.77 -5.33
CA LYS A 119 -1.33 15.81 -4.77
C LYS A 119 0.14 15.35 -4.65
N GLY A 120 0.63 14.58 -5.62
CA GLY A 120 2.01 14.06 -5.62
C GLY A 120 2.20 12.72 -4.91
N ASN A 121 1.14 12.17 -4.29
CA ASN A 121 1.12 10.80 -3.79
C ASN A 121 0.43 9.92 -4.83
N ILE A 122 1.14 8.89 -5.31
CA ILE A 122 0.54 7.88 -6.17
C ILE A 122 -0.16 6.85 -5.27
N LEU A 123 -1.44 6.66 -5.50
CA LEU A 123 -2.25 5.62 -4.88
C LEU A 123 -2.54 4.59 -5.95
N VAL A 124 -2.31 3.33 -5.61
CA VAL A 124 -2.60 2.20 -6.47
C VAL A 124 -3.75 1.44 -5.83
N PHE A 125 -4.75 1.10 -6.63
CA PHE A 125 -5.83 0.22 -6.25
C PHE A 125 -5.84 -0.95 -7.22
N PHE A 126 -5.88 -2.17 -6.69
CA PHE A 126 -6.13 -3.35 -7.49
C PHE A 126 -6.93 -4.35 -6.68
N ASP A 127 -7.79 -5.06 -7.37
CA ASP A 127 -8.54 -6.19 -6.85
C ASP A 127 -8.57 -7.25 -7.95
N TRP A 128 -7.99 -8.41 -7.68
CA TRP A 128 -7.94 -9.51 -8.62
C TRP A 128 -8.45 -10.82 -8.04
N LYS A 129 -9.24 -11.49 -8.84
CA LYS A 129 -9.60 -12.90 -8.71
C LYS A 129 -8.87 -13.71 -9.76
N LEU A 130 -8.04 -14.64 -9.31
CA LEU A 130 -7.14 -15.43 -10.16
C LEU A 130 -7.49 -16.91 -10.09
N SER A 131 -7.55 -17.57 -11.24
CA SER A 131 -7.68 -19.02 -11.35
C SER A 131 -6.53 -19.57 -12.18
N PHE A 132 -5.77 -20.51 -11.63
CA PHE A 132 -4.63 -21.15 -12.28
C PHE A 132 -4.90 -22.64 -12.49
N LYS A 133 -4.48 -23.17 -13.63
CA LYS A 133 -4.41 -24.61 -13.86
C LYS A 133 -3.02 -25.11 -13.52
N PHE A 134 -2.95 -26.17 -12.71
CA PHE A 134 -1.68 -26.80 -12.37
C PHE A 134 -1.68 -28.28 -12.71
N PHE A 135 -0.52 -28.74 -13.09
CA PHE A 135 -0.18 -30.13 -13.34
C PHE A 135 0.82 -30.57 -12.28
N ALA A 136 0.52 -31.65 -11.57
CA ALA A 136 1.40 -32.21 -10.55
C ALA A 136 1.67 -33.69 -10.83
N VAL A 137 2.93 -34.10 -10.75
CA VAL A 137 3.36 -35.49 -10.86
C VAL A 137 3.93 -35.91 -9.52
N ASN A 138 3.42 -37.04 -9.02
CA ASN A 138 4.05 -37.85 -7.97
C ASN A 138 4.48 -39.17 -8.64
N ASP A 139 5.47 -39.87 -8.09
CA ASP A 139 6.25 -40.97 -8.71
C ASP A 139 5.47 -42.03 -9.54
N ASN A 140 4.15 -42.17 -9.41
CA ASN A 140 3.29 -43.03 -10.25
C ASN A 140 1.89 -42.46 -10.58
N SER A 141 1.60 -41.18 -10.29
CA SER A 141 0.24 -40.61 -10.49
C SER A 141 0.28 -39.13 -10.87
N GLU A 142 -0.49 -38.80 -11.91
CA GLU A 142 -0.65 -37.44 -12.42
C GLU A 142 -1.93 -36.80 -11.85
N TYR A 143 -1.79 -35.59 -11.31
CA TYR A 143 -2.88 -34.82 -10.76
C TYR A 143 -3.05 -33.53 -11.53
N ASN A 144 -4.27 -33.36 -12.07
CA ASN A 144 -4.72 -32.11 -12.66
C ASN A 144 -5.65 -31.41 -11.68
N GLY A 145 -5.40 -30.12 -11.46
CA GLY A 145 -6.20 -29.33 -10.53
C GLY A 145 -6.22 -27.86 -10.86
N THR A 146 -7.04 -27.14 -10.10
CA THR A 146 -7.19 -25.70 -10.21
C THR A 146 -6.85 -25.06 -8.87
N ILE A 147 -6.08 -23.98 -8.93
CA ILE A 147 -5.78 -23.12 -7.78
C ILE A 147 -6.55 -21.82 -7.97
N THR A 148 -7.38 -21.44 -7.00
CA THR A 148 -8.16 -20.19 -7.06
C THR A 148 -7.75 -19.28 -5.92
N ILE A 149 -7.48 -18.03 -6.26
CA ILE A 149 -7.23 -16.93 -5.33
C ILE A 149 -8.40 -15.95 -5.49
N PRO A 150 -9.35 -15.93 -4.53
CA PRO A 150 -10.60 -15.21 -4.66
C PRO A 150 -10.45 -13.70 -4.46
N ASN A 151 -9.55 -13.26 -3.58
CA ASN A 151 -9.25 -11.86 -3.31
C ASN A 151 -7.73 -11.65 -3.29
N PHE A 152 -7.22 -10.80 -4.19
CA PHE A 152 -5.85 -10.35 -4.20
C PHE A 152 -5.83 -8.82 -4.34
N ASP A 153 -5.51 -8.16 -3.23
CA ASP A 153 -5.50 -6.70 -3.07
C ASP A 153 -4.19 -6.21 -2.40
N ASP A 154 -3.98 -4.90 -2.29
CA ASP A 154 -2.79 -4.32 -1.63
C ASP A 154 -2.80 -4.47 -0.10
N LEU A 155 -3.90 -4.93 0.50
CA LEU A 155 -4.13 -4.93 1.95
C LEU A 155 -3.79 -6.28 2.60
N GLU A 156 -3.95 -7.40 1.91
CA GLU A 156 -3.89 -8.76 2.50
C GLU A 156 -2.82 -9.69 1.89
N MET A 157 -1.55 -9.24 1.85
CA MET A 157 -0.44 -10.07 1.34
C MET A 157 -0.13 -11.31 2.21
N ASP A 158 -0.26 -11.19 3.53
CA ASP A 158 0.09 -12.26 4.48
C ASP A 158 -1.03 -13.30 4.65
N GLY A 159 -2.29 -12.89 4.43
CA GLY A 159 -3.51 -13.67 4.69
C GLY A 159 -4.18 -14.31 3.47
N LEU A 160 -3.51 -14.36 2.32
CA LEU A 160 -4.13 -14.79 1.06
C LEU A 160 -4.78 -16.20 1.14
N ASP A 161 -6.09 -16.26 0.92
CA ASP A 161 -6.89 -17.48 0.93
C ASP A 161 -6.74 -18.25 -0.40
N ILE A 162 -5.76 -19.15 -0.47
CA ILE A 162 -5.52 -19.96 -1.66
C ILE A 162 -6.31 -21.29 -1.57
N GLN A 163 -7.26 -21.47 -2.48
CA GLN A 163 -8.04 -22.70 -2.59
C GLN A 163 -7.45 -23.63 -3.65
N VAL A 164 -7.40 -24.93 -3.34
CA VAL A 164 -6.84 -25.96 -4.24
C VAL A 164 -7.85 -27.07 -4.39
N SER A 165 -8.25 -27.32 -5.63
CA SER A 165 -9.14 -28.42 -6.02
C SER A 165 -8.46 -29.36 -7.02
N SER A 166 -8.79 -30.64 -6.98
CA SER A 166 -8.44 -31.62 -8.01
C SER A 166 -9.63 -32.52 -8.31
N LYS A 167 -9.61 -33.15 -9.48
CA LYS A 167 -10.67 -34.03 -9.98
C LYS A 167 -10.67 -35.41 -9.34
N THR A 168 -9.56 -35.82 -8.70
CA THR A 168 -9.39 -37.16 -8.11
C THR A 168 -8.89 -37.03 -6.68
N GLU A 169 -9.64 -37.58 -5.72
CA GLU A 169 -9.36 -37.46 -4.29
C GLU A 169 -8.83 -38.78 -3.72
N ASP A 170 -7.53 -39.03 -3.91
CA ASP A 170 -6.83 -40.20 -3.35
C ASP A 170 -6.09 -39.87 -2.05
N LYS A 171 -5.62 -40.90 -1.33
CA LYS A 171 -4.73 -40.70 -0.16
C LYS A 171 -3.46 -39.90 -0.53
N ASN A 172 -2.91 -40.16 -1.72
CA ASN A 172 -1.76 -39.44 -2.28
C ASN A 172 -2.06 -37.97 -2.60
N TRP A 173 -3.34 -37.64 -2.87
CA TRP A 173 -3.78 -36.26 -3.09
C TRP A 173 -3.75 -35.44 -1.80
N TYR A 174 -4.04 -36.05 -0.64
CA TYR A 174 -3.98 -35.33 0.64
C TYR A 174 -2.55 -34.90 0.99
N ASP A 175 -1.57 -35.78 0.78
CA ASP A 175 -0.16 -35.49 0.99
C ASP A 175 0.34 -34.41 0.02
N LEU A 176 -0.06 -34.50 -1.25
CA LEU A 176 0.23 -33.47 -2.26
C LEU A 176 -0.42 -32.12 -1.90
N LYS A 177 -1.65 -32.10 -1.39
CA LYS A 177 -2.35 -30.89 -0.99
C LYS A 177 -1.65 -30.19 0.18
N ASN A 178 -1.12 -30.96 1.14
CA ASN A 178 -0.32 -30.42 2.24
C ASN A 178 1.03 -29.87 1.76
N TYR A 179 1.65 -30.52 0.77
CA TYR A 179 2.86 -30.03 0.12
C TYR A 179 2.62 -28.70 -0.63
N ILE A 180 1.53 -28.62 -1.41
CA ILE A 180 1.10 -27.39 -2.09
C ILE A 180 0.92 -26.24 -1.08
N ARG A 181 0.24 -26.50 0.04
CA ARG A 181 0.00 -25.49 1.09
C ARG A 181 1.27 -24.97 1.74
N SER A 182 2.24 -25.84 1.97
CA SER A 182 3.47 -25.47 2.69
C SER A 182 4.53 -24.83 1.81
N LYS A 183 4.65 -25.21 0.54
CA LYS A 183 5.77 -24.77 -0.33
C LYS A 183 5.31 -23.99 -1.56
N LEU A 184 4.26 -24.44 -2.24
CA LEU A 184 3.79 -23.77 -3.46
C LEU A 184 3.17 -22.41 -3.13
N PHE A 185 2.40 -22.33 -2.04
CA PHE A 185 1.75 -21.08 -1.63
C PHE A 185 2.75 -19.99 -1.31
N ILE A 186 3.86 -20.32 -0.64
CA ILE A 186 4.92 -19.36 -0.34
C ILE A 186 5.50 -18.79 -1.63
N LYS A 187 5.83 -19.66 -2.60
CA LYS A 187 6.39 -19.22 -3.88
C LYS A 187 5.40 -18.41 -4.73
N ILE A 188 4.11 -18.74 -4.70
CA ILE A 188 3.08 -17.96 -5.40
C ILE A 188 2.96 -16.57 -4.75
N LYS A 189 2.97 -16.48 -3.42
CA LYS A 189 2.98 -15.20 -2.70
C LYS A 189 4.19 -14.34 -3.07
N ASP A 190 5.36 -14.94 -3.17
CA ASP A 190 6.58 -14.23 -3.59
C ASP A 190 6.44 -13.63 -5.01
N GLN A 191 5.86 -14.37 -5.96
CA GLN A 191 5.61 -13.87 -7.32
C GLN A 191 4.59 -12.74 -7.36
N LEU A 192 3.52 -12.84 -6.56
CA LEU A 192 2.53 -11.77 -6.42
C LEU A 192 3.13 -10.50 -5.81
N ASN A 193 4.05 -10.64 -4.85
CA ASN A 193 4.77 -9.50 -4.28
C ASN A 193 5.70 -8.82 -5.32
N VAL A 194 6.34 -9.61 -6.18
CA VAL A 194 7.12 -9.06 -7.32
C VAL A 194 6.22 -8.26 -8.25
N TYR A 195 5.03 -8.76 -8.56
CA TYR A 195 4.04 -8.01 -9.34
C TYR A 195 3.67 -6.68 -8.66
N THR A 196 3.33 -6.68 -7.37
CA THR A 196 2.97 -5.45 -6.63
C THR A 196 4.10 -4.41 -6.67
N LYS A 197 5.36 -4.85 -6.56
CA LYS A 197 6.53 -3.95 -6.68
C LYS A 197 6.66 -3.37 -8.08
N LYS A 198 6.58 -4.20 -9.13
CA LYS A 198 6.63 -3.72 -10.51
C LYS A 198 5.51 -2.72 -10.79
N LEU A 199 4.32 -2.97 -10.26
CA LEU A 199 3.20 -2.07 -10.46
C LEU A 199 3.44 -0.72 -9.77
N LYS A 200 4.02 -0.70 -8.57
CA LYS A 200 4.37 0.54 -7.86
C LYS A 200 5.56 1.28 -8.50
N GLU A 201 6.52 0.59 -9.11
CA GLU A 201 7.73 1.19 -9.68
C GLU A 201 7.62 1.50 -11.17
N GLU A 202 7.34 0.50 -12.00
CA GLU A 202 7.37 0.60 -13.47
C GLU A 202 6.13 1.33 -14.01
N PHE A 203 4.93 1.06 -13.46
CA PHE A 203 3.71 1.68 -13.96
C PHE A 203 3.54 3.13 -13.49
N THR A 204 4.12 3.47 -12.34
CA THR A 204 4.02 4.81 -11.77
C THR A 204 5.14 5.75 -12.23
N ASP A 205 6.19 5.22 -12.86
CA ASP A 205 7.25 6.02 -13.47
C ASP A 205 6.66 6.93 -14.56
N GLY A 206 6.81 8.24 -14.38
CA GLY A 206 6.19 9.25 -15.24
C GLY A 206 4.73 9.62 -14.92
N MET A 207 4.14 9.14 -13.81
CA MET A 207 2.87 9.69 -13.28
C MET A 207 3.06 10.96 -12.44
N ILE A 208 4.28 11.19 -11.97
CA ILE A 208 4.67 12.43 -11.28
C ILE A 208 5.37 13.32 -12.30
N LEU A 209 4.87 14.54 -12.48
CA LEU A 209 5.57 15.57 -13.24
C LEU A 209 6.96 15.75 -12.60
N PRO A 210 8.07 15.59 -13.34
CA PRO A 210 9.39 15.81 -12.78
C PRO A 210 9.46 17.27 -12.29
N SER A 211 9.50 17.44 -10.97
CA SER A 211 9.90 18.70 -10.37
C SER A 211 11.32 18.96 -10.83
N HIS A 212 11.59 20.11 -11.45
CA HIS A 212 12.92 20.56 -11.81
C HIS A 212 13.79 20.68 -10.55
N ASN A 213 14.33 19.56 -10.05
CA ASN A 213 15.49 19.44 -9.17
C ASN A 213 15.66 17.99 -8.67
N THR A 214 16.15 17.11 -9.53
CA THR A 214 16.98 15.99 -9.07
C THR A 214 17.95 15.58 -10.17
N LEU A 215 19.19 16.04 -10.02
CA LEU A 215 20.34 15.49 -10.73
C LEU A 215 20.51 14.02 -10.32
N LYS A 216 20.41 13.14 -11.31
CA LYS A 216 20.72 11.71 -11.23
C LYS A 216 22.10 11.50 -10.59
N LYS A 217 22.17 10.68 -9.53
CA LYS A 217 23.44 10.09 -9.05
C LYS A 217 23.49 8.63 -9.49
N GLU A 218 24.38 8.36 -10.43
CA GLU A 218 24.80 7.02 -10.83
C GLU A 218 25.68 6.35 -9.75
N PRO A 219 25.73 5.00 -9.73
CA PRO A 219 26.37 4.23 -8.68
C PRO A 219 27.90 4.09 -8.90
N LYS A 220 28.70 4.34 -7.87
CA LYS A 220 30.14 4.05 -7.88
C LYS A 220 30.45 2.72 -7.20
N THR A 221 31.10 1.84 -7.97
CA THR A 221 31.71 0.56 -7.64
C THR A 221 33.09 0.75 -7.00
N THR A 222 33.42 0.00 -5.95
CA THR A 222 34.83 -0.25 -5.56
C THR A 222 35.02 -1.69 -5.06
N LYS A 223 36.00 -2.39 -5.66
CA LYS A 223 36.51 -3.73 -5.34
C LYS A 223 37.43 -3.71 -4.09
N PRO A 224 37.71 -4.87 -3.45
CA PRO A 224 38.40 -4.95 -2.16
C PRO A 224 39.93 -5.06 -2.29
N THR A 225 40.68 -4.66 -1.27
CA THR A 225 42.09 -5.05 -1.08
C THR A 225 42.32 -5.39 0.38
N TYR A 226 42.72 -6.64 0.63
CA TYR A 226 43.04 -7.21 1.94
C TYR A 226 44.53 -7.03 2.28
N LYS A 227 44.81 -6.68 3.55
CA LYS A 227 46.04 -7.07 4.27
C LYS A 227 45.66 -7.47 5.71
N ASN A 228 45.97 -8.73 6.04
CA ASN A 228 45.94 -9.39 7.35
C ASN A 228 47.27 -9.14 8.12
N PRO A 229 47.47 -9.68 9.35
CA PRO A 229 46.61 -9.79 10.52
C PRO A 229 47.35 -9.38 11.84
N ASP A 230 46.68 -9.61 12.98
CA ASP A 230 47.23 -9.93 14.31
C ASP A 230 47.11 -8.94 15.51
N LYS A 231 46.40 -9.48 16.52
CA LYS A 231 46.43 -9.27 18.00
C LYS A 231 45.37 -8.39 18.67
N LEU A 232 44.31 -9.11 19.06
CA LEU A 232 43.80 -9.32 20.43
C LEU A 232 43.31 -8.12 21.29
N LYS A 233 41.98 -8.15 21.48
CA LYS A 233 41.18 -7.80 22.67
C LYS A 233 40.96 -6.31 22.97
N HIS A 234 39.79 -5.82 22.56
CA HIS A 234 38.92 -5.07 23.46
C HIS A 234 37.45 -5.30 23.11
N VAL A 235 36.66 -5.61 24.14
CA VAL A 235 35.19 -5.60 24.12
C VAL A 235 34.73 -4.23 23.63
N ASN A 236 33.93 -4.21 22.57
CA ASN A 236 33.00 -3.15 22.17
C ASN A 236 32.31 -3.64 20.88
N ASN A 237 31.16 -4.33 21.00
CA ASN A 237 30.27 -4.46 19.85
C ASN A 237 29.54 -3.13 19.70
N THR A 238 30.22 -2.24 18.98
CA THR A 238 29.67 -1.11 18.25
C THR A 238 28.43 -1.57 17.50
N SER A 239 27.30 -1.07 17.96
CA SER A 239 26.07 -0.89 17.21
C SER A 239 26.41 -0.41 15.80
N GLU A 240 26.04 -1.20 14.79
CA GLU A 240 25.79 -0.63 13.46
C GLU A 240 24.81 0.51 13.69
N SER A 241 25.29 1.74 13.49
CA SER A 241 24.46 2.93 13.57
C SER A 241 23.51 2.88 12.38
N GLN A 242 22.44 2.10 12.55
CA GLN A 242 21.31 2.11 11.65
C GLN A 242 20.76 3.52 11.69
N LYS A 243 20.63 4.12 10.51
CA LYS A 243 20.07 5.46 10.35
C LYS A 243 18.64 5.42 10.93
N THR A 244 18.41 6.22 11.97
CA THR A 244 17.12 6.31 12.64
C THR A 244 16.41 7.59 12.23
N ASP A 245 15.13 7.48 11.96
CA ASP A 245 14.22 8.59 11.67
C ASP A 245 13.24 8.79 12.82
N SER A 246 12.65 9.99 12.87
CA SER A 246 11.63 10.38 13.85
C SER A 246 10.33 10.74 13.14
N LEU A 247 9.21 10.17 13.59
CA LEU A 247 7.87 10.46 13.11
C LEU A 247 7.18 11.42 14.07
N LEU A 248 6.71 12.55 13.54
CA LEU A 248 5.83 13.48 14.26
C LEU A 248 4.51 13.55 13.49
N ASP A 249 3.41 13.17 14.13
CA ASP A 249 2.07 13.25 13.54
C ASP A 249 1.06 13.78 14.57
N SER A 250 -0.04 14.32 14.09
CA SER A 250 -1.11 14.83 14.95
C SER A 250 -2.48 14.62 14.33
N VAL A 251 -3.41 14.10 15.12
CA VAL A 251 -4.77 13.78 14.69
C VAL A 251 -5.75 14.30 15.75
N THR A 252 -6.86 14.90 15.30
CA THR A 252 -7.93 15.34 16.20
C THR A 252 -9.13 14.41 16.10
N PHE A 253 -9.57 13.87 17.23
CA PHE A 253 -10.73 12.98 17.35
C PHE A 253 -11.89 13.67 18.06
N LEU A 254 -13.11 13.44 17.60
CA LEU A 254 -14.34 13.90 18.26
C LEU A 254 -14.71 12.98 19.44
N CYS A 255 -13.86 12.90 20.46
CA CYS A 255 -14.07 12.14 21.69
C CYS A 255 -13.33 12.77 22.87
N SER A 256 -13.60 12.27 24.09
CA SER A 256 -12.91 12.74 25.30
C SER A 256 -11.49 12.17 25.41
N GLY A 257 -10.56 12.91 25.99
CA GLY A 257 -9.20 12.42 26.22
C GLY A 257 -9.17 11.17 27.10
N SER A 258 -10.14 11.03 28.01
CA SER A 258 -10.29 9.85 28.84
C SER A 258 -10.66 8.58 28.05
N ASP A 259 -11.47 8.70 27.01
CA ASP A 259 -11.83 7.56 26.17
C ASP A 259 -10.65 7.14 25.29
N LEU A 260 -9.92 8.09 24.71
CA LEU A 260 -8.69 7.78 23.97
C LEU A 260 -7.64 7.10 24.84
N PHE A 261 -7.43 7.62 26.05
CA PHE A 261 -6.50 7.03 27.00
C PHE A 261 -6.94 5.59 27.36
N ARG A 262 -8.23 5.38 27.62
CA ARG A 262 -8.77 4.05 27.94
C ARG A 262 -8.55 3.06 26.80
N VAL A 263 -8.82 3.46 25.56
CA VAL A 263 -8.71 2.58 24.41
C VAL A 263 -7.27 2.21 24.07
N LEU A 264 -6.33 3.14 24.29
CA LEU A 264 -4.91 2.94 24.03
C LEU A 264 -4.16 2.22 25.16
N THR A 265 -4.80 1.91 26.29
CA THR A 265 -4.13 1.28 27.45
C THR A 265 -4.81 -0.01 27.89
N ARG A 266 -6.15 -0.07 27.93
CA ARG A 266 -6.88 -1.25 28.43
C ARG A 266 -6.88 -2.39 27.43
N GLN A 267 -6.64 -3.60 27.94
CA GLN A 267 -6.64 -4.83 27.15
C GLN A 267 -7.97 -5.06 26.40
N GLN A 268 -9.11 -4.91 27.06
CA GLN A 268 -10.42 -5.18 26.45
C GLN A 268 -10.66 -4.28 25.23
N GLU A 269 -10.35 -3.00 25.35
CA GLU A 269 -10.53 -2.02 24.27
C GLU A 269 -9.54 -2.28 23.13
N MET A 270 -8.30 -2.64 23.46
CA MET A 270 -7.30 -3.08 22.50
C MET A 270 -7.73 -4.29 21.69
N GLN A 271 -8.37 -5.27 22.31
CA GLN A 271 -8.94 -6.43 21.63
C GLN A 271 -10.08 -6.02 20.69
N ILE A 272 -10.92 -5.07 21.11
CA ILE A 272 -12.06 -4.58 20.34
C ILE A 272 -11.61 -3.88 19.05
N PHE A 273 -10.69 -2.90 19.11
CA PHE A 273 -10.28 -2.21 17.88
C PHE A 273 -9.35 -3.04 17.00
N SER A 274 -8.47 -3.85 17.59
CA SER A 274 -7.56 -4.69 16.80
C SER A 274 -8.24 -5.90 16.18
N ARG A 275 -9.47 -6.23 16.62
CA ARG A 275 -10.23 -7.43 16.22
C ARG A 275 -9.40 -8.73 16.39
N SER A 276 -8.45 -8.72 17.32
CA SER A 276 -7.48 -9.79 17.55
C SER A 276 -7.18 -9.98 19.04
N VAL A 277 -6.51 -11.07 19.39
CA VAL A 277 -6.11 -11.31 20.78
C VAL A 277 -4.96 -10.36 21.14
N ALA A 278 -5.28 -9.36 21.95
CA ALA A 278 -4.33 -8.44 22.55
C ALA A 278 -4.09 -8.78 24.02
N LYS A 279 -2.86 -8.54 24.49
CA LYS A 279 -2.47 -8.56 25.91
C LYS A 279 -1.96 -7.18 26.25
N SER A 280 -2.41 -6.60 27.35
CA SER A 280 -1.95 -5.28 27.77
C SER A 280 -2.01 -5.19 29.29
N ASP A 281 -0.87 -4.90 29.89
CA ASP A 281 -0.77 -4.57 31.31
C ASP A 281 -0.58 -3.06 31.44
N PRO A 282 -1.64 -2.27 31.78
CA PRO A 282 -1.58 -0.80 31.84
C PRO A 282 -0.92 -0.31 33.15
N VAL A 283 0.30 -0.79 33.39
CA VAL A 283 1.15 -0.41 34.53
C VAL A 283 2.47 0.10 33.99
N GLU A 284 3.15 0.99 34.71
CA GLU A 284 4.52 1.37 34.36
C GLU A 284 5.41 0.12 34.32
N ASN A 285 6.17 -0.03 33.24
CA ASN A 285 6.91 -1.23 32.88
C ASN A 285 6.08 -2.47 32.48
N GLY A 286 4.77 -2.36 32.34
CA GLY A 286 3.90 -3.40 31.82
C GLY A 286 4.16 -3.68 30.34
N LEU A 287 3.97 -4.93 29.92
CA LEU A 287 4.15 -5.36 28.53
C LEU A 287 2.82 -5.30 27.78
N PHE A 288 2.87 -5.03 26.48
CA PHE A 288 1.71 -5.16 25.62
C PHE A 288 2.05 -5.86 24.30
N GLN A 289 1.05 -6.53 23.75
CA GLN A 289 1.10 -7.27 22.50
C GLN A 289 -0.20 -7.03 21.74
N LEU A 290 -0.09 -6.62 20.48
CA LEU A 290 -1.19 -6.33 19.56
C LEU A 290 -1.00 -7.13 18.27
N TYR A 291 -2.09 -7.40 17.56
CA TYR A 291 -2.09 -8.09 16.25
C TYR A 291 -1.32 -9.42 16.28
N ASN A 292 -1.67 -10.31 17.21
CA ASN A 292 -1.01 -11.63 17.37
C ASN A 292 0.52 -11.53 17.54
N ALA A 293 0.99 -10.58 18.35
CA ALA A 293 2.41 -10.30 18.62
C ALA A 293 3.21 -9.76 17.42
N MET A 294 2.54 -9.29 16.36
CA MET A 294 3.19 -8.49 15.32
C MET A 294 3.68 -7.14 15.88
N VAL A 295 2.90 -6.54 16.78
CA VAL A 295 3.31 -5.34 17.51
C VAL A 295 3.55 -5.71 18.96
N THR A 296 4.74 -5.42 19.46
CA THR A 296 5.11 -5.64 20.85
C THR A 296 5.75 -4.41 21.44
N GLY A 297 5.60 -4.26 22.75
CA GLY A 297 6.12 -3.09 23.42
C GLY A 297 5.98 -3.15 24.92
N LYS A 298 6.39 -2.04 25.55
CA LYS A 298 6.41 -1.87 27.00
C LYS A 298 6.00 -0.47 27.36
N PHE A 299 5.11 -0.29 28.33
CA PHE A 299 4.78 1.04 28.83
C PHE A 299 5.92 1.55 29.72
N LEU A 300 6.43 2.75 29.47
CA LEU A 300 7.47 3.37 30.28
C LEU A 300 6.85 4.31 31.31
N LYS A 301 5.98 5.22 30.86
CA LYS A 301 5.33 6.21 31.70
C LYS A 301 3.89 6.41 31.27
N LEU A 302 2.98 6.40 32.24
CA LEU A 302 1.54 6.58 32.01
C LEU A 302 1.05 7.72 32.90
N THR A 303 0.46 8.74 32.30
CA THR A 303 -0.24 9.81 33.02
C THR A 303 -1.67 9.82 32.54
N GLU A 304 -2.58 9.50 33.46
CA GLU A 304 -4.01 9.34 33.16
C GLU A 304 -4.55 10.52 32.34
N ASN A 305 -5.20 10.20 31.22
CA ASN A 305 -5.89 11.12 30.32
C ASN A 305 -5.01 12.19 29.62
N ALA A 306 -3.68 12.18 29.82
CA ALA A 306 -2.82 13.26 29.31
C ALA A 306 -1.62 12.77 28.49
N PHE A 307 -0.91 11.73 28.97
CA PHE A 307 0.38 11.36 28.38
C PHE A 307 0.65 9.86 28.48
N ILE A 308 1.16 9.28 27.39
CA ILE A 308 1.56 7.88 27.33
C ILE A 308 2.94 7.82 26.67
N GLU A 309 3.90 7.21 27.36
CA GLU A 309 5.22 6.87 26.82
C GLU A 309 5.39 5.36 26.80
N MET A 310 5.72 4.82 25.63
CA MET A 310 5.85 3.38 25.42
C MET A 310 7.01 3.07 24.48
N GLU A 311 7.66 1.92 24.71
CA GLU A 311 8.49 1.26 23.72
C GLU A 311 7.59 0.52 22.74
N TRP A 312 7.95 0.58 21.47
CA TRP A 312 7.17 0.02 20.38
C TRP A 312 8.10 -0.61 19.35
N ARG A 313 7.76 -1.80 18.88
CA ARG A 313 8.46 -2.46 17.76
C ARG A 313 7.50 -3.32 16.96
N LEU A 314 7.86 -3.53 15.70
CA LEU A 314 7.30 -4.57 14.85
C LEU A 314 8.10 -5.87 15.00
N SER A 315 7.44 -7.00 14.72
CA SER A 315 8.08 -8.31 14.59
C SER A 315 9.15 -8.32 13.51
N ASP A 316 8.93 -7.56 12.43
CA ASP A 316 9.78 -7.53 11.23
C ASP A 316 11.05 -6.70 11.41
N TRP A 317 11.18 -6.00 12.55
CA TRP A 317 12.36 -5.22 12.88
C TRP A 317 13.47 -6.12 13.41
N PRO A 318 14.74 -5.78 13.13
CA PRO A 318 15.87 -6.57 13.61
C PRO A 318 15.89 -6.66 15.14
N GLU A 319 16.39 -7.79 15.63
CA GLU A 319 16.51 -8.06 17.07
C GLU A 319 17.35 -6.96 17.72
N ASN A 320 16.84 -6.41 18.83
CA ASN A 320 17.39 -5.29 19.61
C ASN A 320 17.09 -3.87 19.11
N VAL A 321 16.25 -3.70 18.07
CA VAL A 321 15.79 -2.35 17.69
C VAL A 321 14.37 -2.10 18.19
N VAL A 322 14.25 -1.12 19.08
CA VAL A 322 13.00 -0.62 19.63
C VAL A 322 12.86 0.87 19.34
N SER A 323 11.64 1.31 19.11
CA SER A 323 11.31 2.73 19.00
C SER A 323 10.65 3.23 20.28
N ASN A 324 10.87 4.49 20.63
CA ASN A 324 10.20 5.14 21.74
C ASN A 324 9.08 6.03 21.18
N VAL A 325 7.86 5.80 21.65
CA VAL A 325 6.64 6.50 21.24
C VAL A 325 6.12 7.32 22.41
N LYS A 326 5.91 8.61 22.18
CA LYS A 326 5.31 9.56 23.11
C LYS A 326 4.00 10.07 22.53
N ILE A 327 2.91 9.78 23.21
CA ILE A 327 1.56 10.22 22.86
C ILE A 327 1.14 11.27 23.87
N THR A 328 0.79 12.46 23.40
CA THR A 328 0.23 13.54 24.21
C THR A 328 -1.21 13.80 23.79
N LEU A 329 -2.13 13.76 24.74
CA LEU A 329 -3.54 14.04 24.56
C LEU A 329 -3.80 15.48 25.03
N LYS A 330 -4.39 16.30 24.17
CA LYS A 330 -4.81 17.67 24.50
C LYS A 330 -6.28 17.84 24.18
N ASP A 331 -7.08 18.12 25.19
CA ASP A 331 -8.50 18.40 25.01
C ASP A 331 -8.66 19.80 24.38
N GLU A 332 -9.26 19.85 23.19
CA GLU A 332 -9.75 21.06 22.54
C GLU A 332 -11.29 21.08 22.68
N GLY A 333 -11.93 22.24 22.83
CA GLY A 333 -13.36 22.29 23.22
C GLY A 333 -14.37 21.53 22.33
N ASN A 334 -13.95 21.05 21.16
CA ASN A 334 -14.75 20.26 20.23
C ASN A 334 -14.13 18.87 19.91
N GLY A 335 -13.23 18.34 20.74
CA GLY A 335 -12.57 17.04 20.55
C GLY A 335 -11.19 16.95 21.21
N THR A 336 -10.53 15.80 21.13
CA THR A 336 -9.18 15.63 21.68
C THR A 336 -8.16 15.55 20.56
N LYS A 337 -7.14 16.40 20.64
CA LYS A 337 -5.98 16.37 19.75
C LYS A 337 -4.91 15.44 20.32
N LEU A 338 -4.62 14.39 19.57
CA LEU A 338 -3.57 13.43 19.85
C LEU A 338 -2.32 13.82 19.07
N HIS A 339 -1.22 14.04 19.77
CA HIS A 339 0.11 14.25 19.20
C HIS A 339 0.96 13.01 19.44
N ILE A 340 1.50 12.43 18.37
CA ILE A 340 2.43 11.31 18.45
C ILE A 340 3.82 11.76 18.03
N ASN A 341 4.81 11.44 18.86
CA ASN A 341 6.22 11.61 18.56
C ASN A 341 6.91 10.26 18.77
N GLN A 342 7.35 9.64 17.67
CA GLN A 342 8.04 8.36 17.70
C GLN A 342 9.48 8.55 17.22
N THR A 343 10.43 8.03 18.00
CA THR A 343 11.87 8.15 17.74
C THR A 343 12.52 6.77 17.70
N GLY A 344 13.61 6.63 16.95
CA GLY A 344 14.32 5.35 16.83
C GLY A 344 13.73 4.40 15.78
N ILE A 345 12.99 4.91 14.79
CA ILE A 345 12.45 4.11 13.69
C ILE A 345 13.57 3.85 12.67
N PRO A 346 13.87 2.62 12.26
CA PRO A 346 14.84 2.40 11.20
C PRO A 346 14.31 2.97 9.88
N SER A 347 15.15 3.71 9.12
CA SER A 347 14.72 4.38 7.88
C SER A 347 14.01 3.47 6.86
N LYS A 348 14.38 2.17 6.82
CA LYS A 348 13.76 1.18 5.95
C LYS A 348 12.27 0.96 6.24
N TYR A 349 11.86 1.09 7.51
CA TYR A 349 10.51 0.79 7.97
C TYR A 349 9.69 2.04 8.31
N TYR A 350 10.22 3.25 8.03
CA TYR A 350 9.57 4.51 8.35
C TYR A 350 8.19 4.65 7.70
N GLU A 351 8.09 4.45 6.38
CA GLU A 351 6.82 4.58 5.65
C GLU A 351 5.80 3.52 6.09
N GLN A 352 6.24 2.28 6.32
CA GLN A 352 5.38 1.21 6.85
C GLN A 352 4.83 1.57 8.24
N THR A 353 5.68 2.10 9.13
CA THR A 353 5.29 2.50 10.48
C THR A 353 4.29 3.66 10.45
N LYS A 354 4.55 4.67 9.61
CA LYS A 354 3.66 5.81 9.42
C LYS A 354 2.30 5.41 8.87
N CYS A 355 2.27 4.53 7.87
CA CYS A 355 1.02 3.97 7.33
C CYS A 355 0.30 3.14 8.39
N GLY A 356 1.03 2.30 9.12
CA GLY A 356 0.49 1.43 10.16
C GLY A 356 -0.19 2.20 11.29
N TRP A 357 0.38 3.31 11.77
CA TRP A 357 -0.30 4.17 12.76
C TRP A 357 -1.64 4.68 12.27
N ARG A 358 -1.72 5.08 10.99
CA ARG A 358 -2.97 5.57 10.41
C ARG A 358 -4.03 4.48 10.32
N THR A 359 -3.69 3.34 9.71
CA THR A 359 -4.66 2.30 9.40
C THR A 359 -5.01 1.46 10.62
N PHE A 360 -4.02 1.01 11.39
CA PHE A 360 -4.23 0.09 12.50
C PHE A 360 -4.68 0.78 13.79
N TYR A 361 -4.29 2.04 14.01
CA TYR A 361 -4.76 2.78 15.19
C TYR A 361 -5.86 3.76 14.82
N TRP A 362 -5.58 4.82 14.06
CA TRP A 362 -6.54 5.91 13.89
C TRP A 362 -7.83 5.49 13.17
N GLU A 363 -7.71 4.80 12.04
CA GLU A 363 -8.87 4.34 11.26
C GLU A 363 -9.64 3.24 12.00
N ALA A 364 -8.95 2.33 12.69
CA ALA A 364 -9.59 1.31 13.51
C ALA A 364 -10.39 1.92 14.68
N LEU A 365 -9.82 2.90 15.37
CA LEU A 365 -10.50 3.66 16.43
C LEU A 365 -11.75 4.38 15.88
N SER A 366 -11.63 4.98 14.71
CA SER A 366 -12.74 5.66 14.05
C SER A 366 -13.84 4.68 13.65
N SER A 367 -13.48 3.54 13.07
CA SER A 367 -14.44 2.54 12.58
C SER A 367 -15.14 1.79 13.71
N VAL A 368 -14.44 1.47 14.80
CA VAL A 368 -14.97 0.57 15.84
C VAL A 368 -15.68 1.35 16.96
N PHE A 369 -15.10 2.47 17.39
CA PHE A 369 -15.66 3.30 18.46
C PHE A 369 -16.45 4.51 17.95
N GLY A 370 -16.47 4.74 16.63
CA GLY A 370 -17.18 5.88 16.04
C GLY A 370 -16.48 7.22 16.29
N PHE A 371 -15.19 7.22 16.64
CA PHE A 371 -14.44 8.45 16.86
C PHE A 371 -14.19 9.14 15.51
N THR A 372 -15.00 10.14 15.18
CA THR A 372 -14.83 10.92 13.95
C THR A 372 -13.48 11.62 13.96
N ILE A 373 -12.66 11.37 12.94
CA ILE A 373 -11.39 12.07 12.73
C ILE A 373 -11.67 13.39 12.02
N LEU A 374 -11.26 14.50 12.63
CA LEU A 374 -11.26 15.81 11.99
C LEU A 374 -10.01 15.90 11.10
N ARG A 375 -10.22 16.00 9.78
CA ARG A 375 -9.16 16.09 8.76
C ARG A 375 -8.86 17.51 8.35
#